data_AF-A0A150RSF2-F1
#
_entry.id   AF-A0A150RSF2-F1
#
_cell.length_a   1.000
_cell.length_b   1.000
_cell.length_c   1.000
_cell.angle_alpha   90.00
_cell.angle_beta   90.00
_cell.angle_gamma   90.00
#
_symmetry.space_group_name_H-M   'P 1'
#
loop_
_entity.id
_entity.type
_entity.pdbx_description
1 polymer ?
#
loop_
_entity_poly.entity_id
_entity_poly.type
_entity_poly.pdbx_seq_one_letter_code
_entity_poly.pdbx_strand_id
1 'polypeptide(L)' 'MDKKIVAATLLQALAIAQREGRIETLETLVEKLRVRRRDVRSTLTLLHRHGMLDVLRMRLTLSGFAAGSALIGKTLP' A
#
# COMPACT_ATOMS: atom_id res chain seq x y z
N MET A 1 -13.79 -4.28 -6.19
CA MET A 1 -12.38 -4.20 -6.63
C MET A 1 -11.69 -5.50 -6.24
N ASP A 2 -10.91 -6.09 -7.14
CA ASP A 2 -10.15 -7.32 -6.83
C ASP A 2 -9.13 -7.01 -5.71
N LYS A 3 -8.96 -7.92 -4.75
CA LYS A 3 -7.98 -7.80 -3.66
C LYS A 3 -6.55 -7.66 -4.19
N LYS A 4 -6.22 -8.28 -5.33
CA LYS A 4 -4.91 -8.15 -5.97
C LYS A 4 -4.67 -6.73 -6.47
N ILE A 5 -5.70 -6.10 -7.02
CA ILE A 5 -5.66 -4.70 -7.44
C ILE A 5 -5.45 -3.81 -6.23
N VAL A 6 -6.26 -3.97 -5.17
CA VAL A 6 -6.12 -3.20 -3.91
C VAL A 6 -4.69 -3.31 -3.37
N ALA A 7 -4.12 -4.51 -3.34
CA ALA A 7 -2.76 -4.74 -2.86
C ALA A 7 -1.70 -4.03 -3.71
N ALA A 8 -1.79 -4.16 -5.04
CA ALA A 8 -0.89 -3.49 -5.98
C ALA A 8 -0.95 -1.97 -5.82
N THR A 9 -2.16 -1.40 -5.75
CA THR A 9 -2.36 0.05 -5.62
C THR A 9 -1.89 0.56 -4.26
N LEU A 10 -2.08 -0.20 -3.19
CA LEU A 10 -1.54 0.13 -1.86
C LEU A 10 -0.01 0.12 -1.85
N LEU A 11 0.62 -0.92 -2.41
CA LEU A 11 2.08 -1.01 -2.48
C LEU A 11 2.67 0.16 -3.27
N GLN A 12 2.07 0.50 -4.42
CA GLN A 12 2.49 1.66 -5.22
C GLN A 12 2.34 2.96 -4.44
N ALA A 13 1.17 3.20 -3.83
CA ALA A 13 0.89 4.43 -3.09
C ALA A 13 1.84 4.62 -1.89
N LEU A 14 2.10 3.54 -1.13
CA LEU A 14 3.02 3.54 0.00
C LEU A 14 4.47 3.72 -0.44
N ALA A 15 4.88 3.14 -1.57
CA ALA A 15 6.23 3.32 -2.10
C ALA A 15 6.47 4.77 -2.54
N ILE A 16 5.50 5.39 -3.20
CA ILE A 16 5.55 6.82 -3.56
C ILE A 16 5.71 7.69 -2.30
N ALA A 17 4.85 7.49 -1.30
CA ALA A 17 4.90 8.26 -0.06
C ALA A 17 6.24 8.10 0.66
N GLN A 18 6.72 6.86 0.81
CA GLN A 18 8.00 6.58 1.47
C GLN A 18 9.18 7.16 0.71
N ARG A 19 9.16 7.16 -0.63
CA ARG A 19 10.19 7.80 -1.47
C ARG A 19 10.23 9.32 -1.25
N GLU A 20 9.07 9.92 -1.00
CA GLU A 20 8.91 11.36 -0.72
C GLU A 20 9.10 11.71 0.76
N GLY A 21 9.45 10.74 1.62
CA GLY A 21 9.59 10.96 3.07
C GLY A 21 8.26 11.20 3.80
N ARG A 22 7.13 10.90 3.16
CA ARG A 22 5.78 10.99 3.75
C ARG A 22 5.35 9.64 4.33
N ILE A 23 4.43 9.70 5.30
CA ILE A 23 3.78 8.54 5.89
C ILE A 23 2.30 8.59 5.51
N GLU A 24 1.76 7.47 5.03
CA GLU A 24 0.32 7.32 4.78
C GLU A 24 -0.33 6.61 5.97
N THR A 25 -1.59 6.94 6.27
CA THR A 25 -2.39 6.27 7.29
C THR A 25 -3.50 5.45 6.65
N LEU A 26 -4.22 4.66 7.44
CA LEU A 26 -5.41 3.96 6.94
C LEU A 26 -6.43 4.95 6.37
N GLU A 27 -6.66 6.07 7.05
CA GLU A 27 -7.56 7.13 6.64
C GLU A 27 -7.13 7.75 5.30
N THR A 28 -5.86 8.18 5.17
CA THR A 28 -5.39 8.81 3.92
C THR A 28 -5.45 7.85 2.74
N LEU A 29 -5.16 6.57 2.95
CA LEU A 29 -5.26 5.54 1.92
C LEU A 29 -6.71 5.28 1.50
N VAL A 30 -7.66 5.29 2.44
CA VAL A 30 -9.09 5.14 2.13
C VAL A 30 -9.60 6.30 1.28
N GLU A 31 -9.24 7.52 1.64
CA GLU A 31 -9.63 8.73 0.90
C GLU A 31 -9.01 8.74 -0.51
N LYS A 32 -7.70 8.48 -0.59
CA LYS A 32 -6.94 8.49 -1.84
C LYS A 32 -7.43 7.42 -2.82
N LEU A 33 -7.70 6.22 -2.33
CA LEU A 33 -8.09 5.08 -3.16
C LEU A 33 -9.60 4.97 -3.36
N ARG A 34 -10.41 5.74 -2.62
CA ARG A 34 -11.88 5.72 -2.66
C ARG A 34 -12.47 4.32 -2.50
N VAL A 35 -11.84 3.49 -1.66
CA VAL A 35 -12.27 2.12 -1.35
C VAL A 35 -12.74 2.00 0.09
N ARG A 36 -13.47 0.92 0.40
CA ARG A 36 -13.98 0.69 1.75
C ARG A 36 -12.82 0.50 2.74
N ARG A 37 -12.91 1.15 3.90
CA ARG A 37 -11.93 1.02 5.01
C ARG A 37 -11.61 -0.43 5.38
N ARG A 38 -12.61 -1.32 5.36
CA ARG A 38 -12.44 -2.75 5.62
C ARG A 38 -11.50 -3.43 4.63
N ASP A 39 -11.58 -3.06 3.34
CA ASP A 39 -10.79 -3.68 2.28
C ASP A 39 -9.33 -3.21 2.37
N VAL A 40 -9.11 -1.93 2.64
CA VAL A 40 -7.77 -1.38 2.90
C VAL A 40 -7.15 -2.05 4.12
N ARG A 41 -7.86 -2.06 5.26
CA ARG A 41 -7.35 -2.64 6.51
C ARG A 41 -7.01 -4.13 6.36
N SER A 42 -7.88 -4.91 5.73
CA SER A 42 -7.63 -6.33 5.54
C SER A 42 -6.43 -6.58 4.61
N THR A 43 -6.26 -5.75 3.57
CA THR A 43 -5.13 -5.85 2.66
C THR A 43 -3.81 -5.42 3.31
N LEU A 44 -3.79 -4.33 4.09
CA LEU A 44 -2.61 -3.93 4.88
C LEU A 44 -2.20 -5.03 5.87
N THR A 45 -3.18 -5.66 6.52
CA THR A 45 -2.93 -6.81 7.42
C THR A 45 -2.30 -7.98 6.68
N LEU A 46 -2.76 -8.26 5.46
CA LEU A 46 -2.22 -9.33 4.62
C LEU A 46 -0.78 -9.01 4.17
N LEU A 47 -0.52 -7.79 3.69
CA LEU A 47 0.82 -7.33 3.33
C LEU A 47 1.80 -7.39 4.52
N HIS A 48 1.32 -7.08 5.72
CA HIS A 48 2.12 -7.21 6.94
C HIS A 48 2.49 -8.65 7.25
N ARG A 49 1.52 -9.57 7.17
CA ARG A 49 1.78 -11.01 7.36
C ARG A 49 2.75 -11.57 6.33
N HIS A 50 2.76 -11.04 5.11
CA HIS A 50 3.72 -11.41 4.07
C HIS A 50 5.09 -10.69 4.18
N GLY A 51 5.32 -9.89 5.23
CA GLY A 51 6.58 -9.19 5.43
C GLY A 51 6.86 -8.09 4.40
N MET A 52 5.82 -7.56 3.74
CA MET A 52 5.95 -6.46 2.77
C MET A 52 5.75 -5.09 3.40
N LEU A 53 5.06 -5.03 4.55
CA LEU A 53 4.70 -3.80 5.24
C LEU A 53 4.84 -3.99 6.75
N ASP A 54 5.44 -3.05 7.46
CA ASP A 54 5.23 -2.90 8.89
C ASP A 54 4.00 -2.02 9.09
N VAL A 55 2.85 -2.62 9.46
CA VAL A 55 1.58 -1.89 9.59
C VAL A 55 1.54 -0.99 10.82
N LEU A 56 2.33 -1.29 11.85
CA LEU A 56 2.40 -0.46 13.06
C LEU A 56 3.14 0.84 12.77
N ARG A 57 4.15 0.78 11.89
CA ARG A 57 4.93 1.94 11.46
C ARG A 57 4.44 2.55 10.14
N MET A 58 3.49 1.90 9.46
CA MET A 58 3.05 2.23 8.10
C MET A 58 4.23 2.42 7.13
N ARG A 59 5.24 1.54 7.21
CA ARG A 59 6.44 1.58 6.36
C ARG A 59 6.63 0.27 5.63
N LEU A 60 6.91 0.37 4.32
CA LEU A 60 7.26 -0.81 3.53
C LEU A 60 8.60 -1.35 4.00
N THR A 61 8.69 -2.68 4.04
CA THR A 61 9.97 -3.37 4.12
C THR A 61 10.72 -3.22 2.80
N LEU A 62 11.98 -3.66 2.73
CA LEU A 62 12.75 -3.58 1.49
C LEU A 62 12.04 -4.30 0.33
N SER A 63 11.48 -5.49 0.59
CA SER A 63 10.77 -6.28 -0.42
C SER A 63 9.47 -5.60 -0.88
N GLY A 64 8.68 -5.09 0.07
CA GLY A 64 7.46 -4.33 -0.26
C GLY A 64 7.76 -3.04 -1.02
N PHE A 65 8.83 -2.34 -0.65
CA PHE A 65 9.25 -1.12 -1.32
C PHE A 65 9.72 -1.39 -2.75
N ALA A 66 10.51 -2.45 -2.97
CA ALA A 66 10.93 -2.85 -4.31
C ALA A 66 9.72 -3.23 -5.19
N ALA A 67 8.80 -4.04 -4.66
CA ALA A 67 7.59 -4.43 -5.37
C ALA A 67 6.70 -3.22 -5.71
N GLY A 68 6.44 -2.33 -4.76
CA GLY A 68 5.67 -1.10 -4.97
C GLY A 68 6.35 -0.13 -5.94
N SER A 69 7.67 -0.01 -5.87
CA SER A 69 8.44 0.85 -6.77
C SER A 69 8.38 0.37 -8.22
N ALA A 70 8.39 -0.95 -8.45
CA ALA A 70 8.23 -1.54 -9.78
C ALA A 70 6.85 -1.30 -10.42
N LEU A 71 5.90 -0.79 -9.64
CA LEU A 71 4.57 -0.40 -10.10
C LEU A 71 4.48 1.11 -10.40
N ILE A 72 5.42 1.94 -9.95
CA ILE A 72 5.37 3.39 -10.16
C ILE A 72 5.36 3.71 -11.66
N GLY A 73 4.44 4.58 -12.08
CA GLY A 73 4.25 4.94 -13.49
C GLY A 73 3.36 3.96 -14.28
N LYS A 74 2.91 2.86 -13.67
CA LYS A 74 1.92 1.97 -14.26
C LYS A 74 0.51 2.39 -13.86
N THR A 75 -0.38 2.44 -14.85
CA THR A 75 -1.82 2.54 -14.60
C THR A 75 -2.31 1.20 -14.08
N LEU A 76 -2.68 1.17 -12.80
CA LEU A 76 -3.29 0.00 -12.18
C LEU A 76 -4.81 0.07 -12.42
N PRO A 77 -5.46 -1.06 -12.78
CA PRO A 77 -6.88 -1.11 -13.14
C PRO A 77 -7.82 -0.82 -11.96
#